data_AF-A0AAN9B6L3-F1
#
_entry.id   AF-A0AAN9B6L3-F1
#
_cell.length_a   1.000
_cell.length_b   1.000
_cell.length_c   1.000
_cell.angle_alpha   90.00
_cell.angle_beta   90.00
_cell.angle_gamma   90.00
#
_symmetry.space_group_name_H-M   'P 1'
#
loop_
_entity.id
_entity.type
_entity.pdbx_description
1 polymer ?
#
loop_
_entity_poly.entity_id
_entity_poly.type
_entity_poly.pdbx_seq_one_letter_code
_entity_poly.pdbx_strand_id
1 'polypeptide(L)'
;MTVTVTDDDDDDDDDDNNENDENDDDDDDDDDDDDDDDDDECLKYNDTKLTEHLNSHCCQVVAARTTKVACAVAHCDTMTKAGHAISHNAAYVVCDYSPMGNMAINGNHAAYASGAPCSNCHGSDKCHDGLCVTTA
;
A
#
# COMPACT_ATOMS: atom_id res chain seq x y z
N MET A 1 26.27 -13.68 -5.80
CA MET A 1 24.92 -13.62 -6.37
C MET A 1 25.04 -12.82 -7.65
N THR A 2 24.75 -13.45 -8.78
CA THR A 2 24.88 -12.84 -10.10
C THR A 2 23.56 -13.04 -10.81
N VAL A 3 22.97 -11.94 -11.25
CA VAL A 3 21.85 -11.93 -12.21
C VAL A 3 22.43 -11.34 -13.49
N THR A 4 22.41 -12.11 -14.57
CA THR A 4 22.77 -11.66 -15.91
C THR A 4 21.50 -11.30 -16.64
N VAL A 5 21.39 -10.05 -17.08
CA VAL A 5 20.33 -9.56 -17.97
C VAL A 5 20.88 -9.63 -19.39
N THR A 6 20.11 -10.18 -20.31
CA THR A 6 20.31 -10.03 -21.74
C THR A 6 18.97 -9.54 -22.30
N ASP A 7 18.92 -8.25 -22.60
CA ASP A 7 17.86 -7.60 -23.37
C ASP A 7 18.35 -7.54 -24.82
N ASP A 8 17.61 -8.15 -25.76
CA ASP A 8 17.68 -8.08 -27.23
C ASP A 8 16.45 -8.93 -27.68
N ASP A 9 15.47 -8.55 -28.50
CA ASP A 9 15.30 -7.51 -29.50
C ASP A 9 13.77 -7.25 -29.70
N ASP A 10 13.49 -6.15 -30.40
CA ASP A 10 12.22 -5.66 -30.93
C ASP A 10 11.32 -6.72 -31.61
N ASP A 11 10.00 -6.50 -31.57
CA ASP A 11 9.15 -6.54 -32.78
C ASP A 11 7.76 -5.96 -32.49
N ASP A 12 7.45 -4.88 -33.23
CA ASP A 12 6.13 -4.29 -33.43
C ASP A 12 5.17 -5.32 -34.07
N ASP A 13 3.89 -5.29 -33.69
CA ASP A 13 2.80 -5.64 -34.61
C ASP A 13 1.49 -5.03 -34.09
N ASP A 14 1.09 -3.92 -34.73
CA ASP A 14 -0.28 -3.41 -34.79
C ASP A 14 -1.16 -4.40 -35.57
N ASP A 15 -2.39 -4.65 -35.11
CA ASP A 15 -3.49 -4.93 -36.04
C ASP A 15 -4.89 -4.68 -35.42
N ASP A 16 -5.57 -3.71 -36.04
CA ASP A 16 -6.95 -3.28 -35.84
C ASP A 16 -7.97 -4.33 -36.34
N ASN A 17 -9.11 -4.45 -35.63
CA ASN A 17 -10.50 -4.37 -36.15
C ASN A 17 -11.53 -5.07 -35.23
N ASN A 18 -12.54 -4.33 -34.71
CA ASN A 18 -13.94 -4.21 -35.24
C ASN A 18 -14.87 -5.26 -34.55
N GLU A 19 -16.06 -5.02 -34.02
CA GLU A 19 -17.20 -4.13 -34.31
C GLU A 19 -18.01 -3.83 -33.02
N ASN A 20 -18.74 -2.71 -33.07
CA ASN A 20 -19.73 -2.20 -32.11
C ASN A 20 -20.73 -3.21 -31.54
N ASP A 21 -21.16 -2.97 -30.30
CA ASP A 21 -22.60 -2.84 -30.00
C ASP A 21 -22.78 -1.88 -28.80
N GLU A 22 -23.55 -0.82 -29.05
CA GLU A 22 -23.94 0.24 -28.13
C GLU A 22 -24.92 -0.32 -27.07
N ASN A 23 -24.70 0.00 -25.80
CA ASN A 23 -25.76 0.27 -24.83
C ASN A 23 -25.23 1.33 -23.86
N ASP A 24 -25.71 2.55 -24.05
CA ASP A 24 -25.67 3.63 -23.08
C ASP A 24 -26.66 3.30 -21.96
N ASP A 25 -26.16 3.14 -20.73
CA ASP A 25 -26.92 3.38 -19.51
C ASP A 25 -26.00 4.19 -18.59
N ASP A 26 -26.17 5.51 -18.69
CA ASP A 26 -25.63 6.51 -17.77
C ASP A 26 -26.37 6.37 -16.43
N ASP A 27 -25.77 5.68 -15.46
CA ASP A 27 -26.12 5.81 -14.04
C ASP A 27 -24.98 6.54 -13.33
N ASP A 28 -25.00 7.87 -13.43
CA ASP A 28 -24.30 8.81 -12.56
C ASP A 28 -24.93 8.74 -11.15
N ASP A 29 -24.51 7.77 -10.34
CA ASP A 29 -24.70 7.81 -8.89
C ASP A 29 -23.45 8.43 -8.24
N ASP A 30 -23.42 9.77 -8.27
CA ASP A 30 -22.62 10.61 -7.38
C ASP A 30 -23.13 10.45 -5.93
N ASP A 31 -22.70 9.38 -5.24
CA ASP A 31 -22.73 9.29 -3.78
C ASP A 31 -21.38 9.78 -3.22
N ASP A 32 -21.10 11.07 -3.43
CA ASP A 32 -20.19 11.85 -2.59
C ASP A 32 -20.92 12.18 -1.29
N ASP A 33 -20.85 11.33 -0.26
CA ASP A 33 -21.12 11.71 1.13
C ASP A 33 -20.49 10.71 2.12
N ASP A 34 -19.45 11.19 2.83
CA ASP A 34 -18.97 10.76 4.16
C ASP A 34 -18.05 9.52 4.34
N ASP A 35 -16.90 9.45 3.64
CA ASP A 35 -15.77 8.54 4.00
C ASP A 35 -14.69 9.20 4.90
N ASP A 36 -15.07 10.20 5.71
CA ASP A 36 -14.12 10.92 6.60
C ASP A 36 -13.89 10.23 7.98
N ASP A 37 -14.29 8.97 8.16
CA ASP A 37 -14.16 8.23 9.45
C ASP A 37 -13.30 6.94 9.40
N ASP A 38 -12.55 6.70 8.32
CA ASP A 38 -11.72 5.48 8.14
C ASP A 38 -10.36 5.49 8.88
N ASP A 39 -10.12 6.48 9.75
CA ASP A 39 -8.83 6.70 10.43
C ASP A 39 -8.58 5.80 11.68
N ASP A 40 -9.50 4.89 12.05
CA ASP A 40 -9.45 4.18 13.34
C ASP A 40 -9.30 2.64 13.25
N GLU A 41 -8.99 2.10 12.07
CA GLU A 41 -9.00 0.65 11.82
C GLU A 41 -7.63 -0.06 11.98
N CYS A 42 -6.54 0.67 12.28
CA CYS A 42 -5.27 0.05 12.69
C CYS A 42 -5.21 -0.31 14.19
N LEU A 43 -6.33 -0.13 14.92
CA LEU A 43 -6.37 -0.13 16.39
C LEU A 43 -7.18 -1.25 17.04
N LYS A 44 -7.95 -2.07 16.33
CA LYS A 44 -8.92 -2.97 16.99
C LYS A 44 -8.80 -4.43 16.58
N TYR A 45 -8.01 -5.18 17.35
CA TYR A 45 -8.24 -6.63 17.50
C TYR A 45 -9.45 -6.81 18.44
N ASN A 46 -10.66 -6.99 17.88
CA ASN A 46 -11.79 -7.77 18.42
C ASN A 46 -13.11 -7.52 17.66
N ASP A 47 -13.14 -7.66 16.34
CA ASP A 47 -14.41 -7.98 15.66
C ASP A 47 -14.16 -9.04 14.59
N THR A 48 -14.78 -10.21 14.75
CA THR A 48 -14.70 -11.34 13.81
C THR A 48 -15.46 -11.09 12.50
N LYS A 49 -15.80 -9.83 12.20
CA LYS A 49 -16.55 -9.41 11.02
C LYS A 49 -15.82 -8.39 10.12
N LEU A 50 -14.69 -7.83 10.55
CA LEU A 50 -13.89 -6.86 9.78
C LEU A 50 -12.65 -7.52 9.18
N THR A 51 -12.85 -8.63 8.48
CA THR A 51 -11.80 -9.32 7.71
C THR A 51 -11.94 -9.09 6.21
N GLU A 52 -12.48 -7.94 5.80
CA GLU A 52 -12.47 -7.53 4.40
C GLU A 52 -11.89 -6.11 4.32
N HIS A 53 -10.55 -6.06 4.26
CA HIS A 53 -9.78 -5.02 3.60
C HIS A 53 -9.26 -3.75 4.32
N LEU A 54 -9.00 -3.78 5.63
CA LEU A 54 -7.79 -3.11 6.11
C LEU A 54 -6.58 -4.03 5.98
N ASN A 55 -5.88 -3.81 4.89
CA ASN A 55 -4.80 -4.63 4.37
C ASN A 55 -3.55 -4.51 5.27
N SER A 56 -2.85 -5.63 5.51
CA SER A 56 -1.53 -5.70 6.16
C SER A 56 -0.57 -4.58 5.71
N HIS A 57 -0.69 -4.13 4.45
CA HIS A 57 0.07 -3.02 3.89
C HIS A 57 -0.22 -1.67 4.56
N CYS A 58 -1.48 -1.31 4.82
CA CYS A 58 -1.83 -0.03 5.46
C CYS A 58 -1.27 0.04 6.89
N CYS A 59 -1.48 -1.03 7.68
CA CYS A 59 -0.92 -1.16 9.03
C CYS A 59 0.61 -1.01 9.06
N GLN A 60 1.31 -1.48 8.03
CA GLN A 60 2.76 -1.33 7.91
C GLN A 60 3.15 0.14 7.63
N VAL A 61 2.40 0.84 6.78
CA VAL A 61 2.66 2.26 6.45
C VAL A 61 2.49 3.14 7.68
N VAL A 62 1.42 2.96 8.46
CA VAL A 62 1.11 3.81 9.62
C VAL A 62 1.74 3.34 10.93
N ALA A 63 2.60 2.32 10.89
CA ALA A 63 3.23 1.79 12.10
C ALA A 63 4.19 2.81 12.74
N ALA A 64 3.81 3.39 13.87
CA ALA A 64 4.56 4.44 14.58
C ALA A 64 5.99 4.04 15.01
N ARG A 65 6.25 2.73 15.11
CA ARG A 65 7.58 2.21 15.42
C ARG A 65 8.53 2.20 14.23
N THR A 66 8.00 2.24 13.01
CA THR A 66 8.78 2.26 11.77
C THR A 66 9.37 3.65 11.58
N THR A 67 10.67 3.75 11.36
CA THR A 67 11.36 5.05 11.22
C THR A 67 12.11 5.19 9.89
N LYS A 68 12.18 4.11 9.12
CA LYS A 68 12.87 4.07 7.83
C LYS A 68 12.05 3.26 6.83
N VAL A 69 12.05 3.72 5.60
CA VAL A 69 11.49 3.04 4.44
C VAL A 69 12.47 3.13 3.28
N ALA A 70 12.55 2.08 2.48
CA ALA A 70 13.25 2.08 1.20
C ALA A 70 12.37 1.37 0.17
N CYS A 71 12.18 1.96 -1.01
CA CYS A 71 11.34 1.40 -2.06
C CYS A 71 12.11 1.19 -3.36
N ALA A 72 11.66 0.24 -4.17
CA ALA A 72 12.14 -0.03 -5.52
C ALA A 72 10.95 -0.30 -6.46
N VAL A 73 11.15 -0.05 -7.75
CA VAL A 73 10.16 -0.27 -8.81
C VAL A 73 10.79 -1.10 -9.92
N ALA A 74 10.06 -2.08 -10.43
CA ALA A 74 10.41 -2.84 -11.63
C ALA A 74 9.23 -2.78 -12.62
N HIS A 75 9.50 -2.50 -13.89
CA HIS A 75 8.50 -2.66 -14.95
C HIS A 75 8.50 -4.12 -15.41
N CYS A 76 7.32 -4.70 -15.60
CA CYS A 76 7.16 -6.11 -15.93
C CYS A 76 6.12 -6.27 -17.03
N ASP A 77 6.53 -6.80 -18.18
CA ASP A 77 5.64 -7.02 -19.32
C ASP A 77 4.55 -8.02 -19.00
N THR A 78 4.85 -9.03 -18.19
CA THR A 78 3.86 -9.97 -17.64
C THR A 78 4.22 -10.33 -16.20
N MET A 79 3.31 -10.00 -15.29
CA MET A 79 3.37 -10.45 -13.89
C MET A 79 2.70 -11.80 -13.77
N THR A 80 3.33 -12.75 -13.07
CA THR A 80 2.76 -14.08 -12.85
C THR A 80 2.65 -14.42 -11.37
N LYS A 81 1.58 -15.12 -10.99
CA LYS A 81 1.37 -15.68 -9.65
C LYS A 81 0.98 -17.15 -9.79
N ALA A 82 1.74 -18.02 -9.15
CA ALA A 82 1.55 -19.48 -9.24
C ALA A 82 1.42 -19.98 -10.70
N GLY A 83 2.26 -19.45 -11.60
CA GLY A 83 2.31 -19.83 -13.01
C GLY A 83 1.24 -19.22 -13.93
N HIS A 84 0.34 -18.39 -13.41
CA HIS A 84 -0.70 -17.72 -14.19
C HIS A 84 -0.40 -16.23 -14.31
N ALA A 85 -0.55 -15.67 -15.51
CA ALA A 85 -0.45 -14.22 -15.73
C ALA A 85 -1.56 -13.51 -14.94
N ILE A 86 -1.17 -12.49 -14.16
CA ILE A 86 -2.08 -11.69 -13.34
C ILE A 86 -2.18 -10.24 -13.82
N SER A 87 -1.22 -9.78 -14.62
CA SER A 87 -1.20 -8.43 -15.18
C SER A 87 -0.18 -8.37 -16.31
N HIS A 88 -0.44 -7.51 -17.30
CA HIS A 88 0.48 -7.20 -18.39
C HIS A 88 0.90 -5.73 -18.31
N ASN A 89 2.14 -5.41 -18.68
CA ASN A 89 2.73 -4.07 -18.63
C ASN A 89 2.54 -3.38 -17.25
N ALA A 90 3.00 -4.05 -16.19
CA ALA A 90 2.79 -3.62 -14.81
C ALA A 90 4.03 -2.95 -14.22
N ALA A 91 3.82 -1.97 -13.34
CA ALA A 91 4.86 -1.48 -12.43
C ALA A 91 4.76 -2.22 -11.09
N TYR A 92 5.77 -3.02 -10.76
CA TYR A 92 5.88 -3.71 -9.49
C TYR A 92 6.66 -2.88 -8.48
N VAL A 93 5.97 -2.35 -7.48
CA VAL A 93 6.53 -1.51 -6.42
C VAL A 93 6.68 -2.32 -5.14
N VAL A 94 7.87 -2.28 -4.54
CA VAL A 94 8.16 -2.95 -3.25
C VAL A 94 8.78 -1.93 -2.31
N CYS A 95 8.32 -1.91 -1.06
CA CYS A 95 8.88 -1.09 0.00
C CYS A 95 9.25 -1.95 1.21
N ASP A 96 10.48 -1.80 1.68
CA ASP A 96 11.00 -2.39 2.91
C ASP A 96 10.97 -1.36 4.05
N TYR A 97 10.55 -1.80 5.23
CA TYR A 97 10.32 -0.95 6.39
C TYR A 97 11.16 -1.39 7.58
N SER A 98 11.75 -0.43 8.30
CA SER A 98 12.56 -0.71 9.48
C SER A 98 12.29 0.28 10.63
N PRO A 99 12.12 -0.23 11.86
CA PRO A 99 11.73 -1.60 12.23
C PRO A 99 10.45 -2.08 11.51
N MET A 100 10.28 -3.40 11.31
CA MET A 100 9.06 -3.95 10.70
C MET A 100 7.82 -3.61 11.55
N GLY A 101 6.73 -3.17 10.93
CA GLY A 101 5.56 -2.55 11.55
C GLY A 101 4.37 -3.48 11.76
N ASN A 102 3.94 -4.23 10.75
CA ASN A 102 2.78 -5.13 10.89
C ASN A 102 3.17 -6.48 11.54
N MET A 103 3.71 -6.42 12.75
CA MET A 103 4.05 -7.60 13.56
C MET A 103 3.58 -7.42 14.99
N ALA A 104 3.06 -8.50 15.56
CA ALA A 104 2.75 -8.60 16.98
C ALA A 104 4.02 -8.46 17.82
N ILE A 105 4.09 -7.47 18.70
CA ILE A 105 5.15 -7.38 19.73
C ILE A 105 4.47 -7.56 21.09
N ASN A 106 4.87 -8.60 21.82
CA ASN A 106 4.29 -8.96 23.13
C ASN A 106 2.75 -9.14 23.09
N GLY A 107 2.22 -9.66 21.98
CA GLY A 107 0.77 -9.86 21.77
C GLY A 107 0.01 -8.60 21.35
N ASN A 108 0.67 -7.44 21.23
CA ASN A 108 0.08 -6.22 20.72
C ASN A 108 0.32 -6.07 19.21
N HIS A 109 -0.76 -5.85 18.47
CA HIS A 109 -0.75 -5.67 17.01
C HIS A 109 -1.02 -4.22 16.58
N ALA A 110 -1.24 -3.30 17.53
CA ALA A 110 -1.54 -1.91 17.21
C ALA A 110 -0.39 -1.27 16.43
N ALA A 111 -0.73 -0.61 15.31
CA ALA A 111 0.26 0.08 14.49
C ALA A 111 0.85 1.31 15.22
N TYR A 112 0.02 2.00 16.00
CA TYR A 112 0.37 3.16 16.82
C TYR A 112 -0.41 3.16 18.14
N ALA A 113 -0.04 4.05 19.06
CA ALA A 113 -0.81 4.28 20.28
C ALA A 113 -1.84 5.40 20.04
N SER A 114 -3.10 5.16 20.38
CA SER A 114 -4.15 6.19 20.29
C SER A 114 -3.88 7.35 21.25
N GLY A 115 -4.16 8.58 20.82
CA GLY A 115 -3.98 9.79 21.62
C GLY A 115 -3.94 11.06 20.77
N ALA A 116 -3.76 12.21 21.43
CA ALA A 116 -3.56 13.48 20.70
C ALA A 116 -2.25 13.43 19.88
N PRO A 117 -2.20 14.05 18.69
CA PRO A 117 -1.00 14.06 17.86
C PRO A 117 0.23 14.51 18.66
N CYS A 118 1.36 13.82 18.44
CA CYS A 118 2.65 14.09 19.10
C CYS A 118 2.67 14.02 20.64
N SER A 119 1.58 13.60 21.30
CA SER A 119 1.51 13.51 22.77
C SER A 119 2.49 12.50 23.38
N ASN A 120 3.07 11.62 22.55
CA ASN A 120 4.00 10.59 22.96
C ASN A 120 5.25 10.50 22.05
N CYS A 121 5.74 11.64 21.53
CA CYS A 121 7.01 11.67 20.80
C CYS A 121 8.19 11.26 21.69
N HIS A 122 9.21 10.63 21.10
CA HIS A 122 10.34 10.12 21.86
C HIS A 122 11.40 11.21 22.09
N GLY A 123 11.85 11.35 23.34
CA GLY A 123 13.02 12.15 23.68
C GLY A 123 12.85 13.64 23.34
N SER A 124 13.69 14.13 22.42
CA SER A 124 13.71 15.54 22.01
C SER A 124 13.09 15.78 20.62
N ASP A 125 12.41 14.78 20.06
CA ASP A 125 11.70 14.91 18.78
C ASP A 125 10.72 16.09 18.81
N LYS A 126 10.56 16.72 17.66
CA LYS A 126 9.63 17.85 17.49
C LYS A 126 8.38 17.38 16.77
N CYS A 127 7.26 18.00 17.12
CA CYS A 127 6.02 17.80 16.40
C CYS A 127 6.01 18.65 15.14
N HIS A 128 5.79 18.02 13.99
CA HIS A 128 5.58 18.68 12.71
C HIS A 128 4.46 17.97 11.98
N ASP A 129 3.38 18.69 11.67
CA ASP A 129 2.20 18.17 10.97
C ASP A 129 1.64 16.87 11.59
N GLY A 130 1.56 16.82 12.92
CA GLY A 130 1.05 15.66 13.66
C GLY A 130 2.03 14.49 13.81
N LEU A 131 3.24 14.58 13.23
CA LEU A 131 4.27 13.55 13.27
C LEU A 131 5.47 13.94 14.15
N CYS A 132 6.10 12.94 14.76
CA CYS A 132 7.34 13.09 15.52
C CYS A 132 8.53 13.09 14.56
N VAL A 133 9.30 14.18 14.55
CA VAL A 133 10.47 14.35 13.68
C VAL A 133 11.72 14.55 14.53
N THR A 134 12.73 13.72 14.28
CA THR A 134 14.04 13.88 14.92
C THR A 134 14.76 15.09 14.32
N THR A 135 15.24 15.97 15.19
CA THR A 135 16.11 17.09 14.79
C THR A 135 17.54 16.56 14.71
N ALA A 136 18.13 16.62 13.52
CA ALA A 136 19.52 16.23 13.26
C ALA A 136 20.51 17.27 13.80
#